data_AF-A0A1H4HRD4-F1
#
_entry.id   AF-A0A1H4HRD4-F1
#
_cell.length_a   1.000
_cell.length_b   1.000
_cell.length_c   1.000
_cell.angle_alpha   90.00
_cell.angle_beta   90.00
_cell.angle_gamma   90.00
#
_symmetry.space_group_name_H-M   'P 1'
#
loop_
_entity.id
_entity.type
_entity.pdbx_description
1 polymer ?
#
loop_
_entity_poly.entity_id
_entity_poly.type
_entity_poly.pdbx_seq_one_letter_code
_entity_poly.pdbx_strand_id
1 'polypeptide(L)'
;MKRRYGIPGFIVCIIFLIQIPWTYAYGEPSSEETREILQQSLSIVEIDHEIERIAAKQKQLDEQRQTLSIQLQEQEDQIHTQQDRAGAVVRSYYTGERDSLLMTVLGARSFKDLFILYDYYQIIIGRDQAVLDKYQDRYRTMQQTSAQINQTSAELSELKNNLQNQRERVLALQKEVDGKVAASGDAAAMQKLMDELTIYWENIGIYEVKRYFKALASAMQNLPQFIQEQNGGISTTGTSYTIRIGQDELNTFLRSQNPIFEDFAFQFDKDRITASGQRDQLQLSIKGHYTVENEPQNSIRFHVDKLVFNQLELPDTTRRMLEREFDLGFYPQKILSFVKATEVSTSEGILEVKLAISF
;
A
#
# COMPACT_ATOMS: atom_id res chain seq x y z
N MET A 1 52.17 76.56 -3.88
CA MET A 1 51.47 75.64 -2.94
C MET A 1 50.49 76.42 -2.08
N LYS A 2 49.20 76.45 -2.48
CA LYS A 2 48.04 76.89 -1.67
C LYS A 2 46.75 76.46 -2.39
N ARG A 3 45.72 76.24 -1.58
CA ARG A 3 44.46 75.50 -1.78
C ARG A 3 43.47 76.05 -2.85
N ARG A 4 42.70 75.10 -3.40
CA ARG A 4 41.22 75.02 -3.53
C ARG A 4 40.45 75.64 -4.73
N TYR A 5 39.64 74.74 -5.31
CA TYR A 5 38.28 74.81 -5.91
C TYR A 5 38.07 75.15 -7.40
N GLY A 6 37.33 74.23 -8.05
CA GLY A 6 36.65 74.40 -9.35
C GLY A 6 36.11 73.08 -9.91
N ILE A 7 34.87 72.72 -9.57
CA ILE A 7 33.94 71.79 -10.30
C ILE A 7 33.09 72.72 -11.21
N PRO A 8 32.66 72.42 -12.48
CA PRO A 8 31.77 71.31 -12.84
C PRO A 8 31.81 70.75 -14.30
N GLY A 9 31.03 69.69 -14.54
CA GLY A 9 30.66 69.17 -15.88
C GLY A 9 30.41 67.66 -15.85
N PHE A 10 29.30 67.15 -15.31
CA PHE A 10 28.03 66.88 -16.02
C PHE A 10 28.21 66.07 -17.31
N ILE A 11 28.00 64.76 -17.26
CA ILE A 11 27.04 64.02 -18.09
C ILE A 11 26.70 62.71 -17.36
N VAL A 12 25.41 62.62 -17.05
CA VAL A 12 24.67 61.51 -16.49
C VAL A 12 23.97 60.82 -17.66
N CYS A 13 24.10 59.50 -17.79
CA CYS A 13 23.18 58.60 -18.50
C CYS A 13 23.31 57.25 -17.80
N ILE A 14 22.55 57.00 -16.73
CA ILE A 14 21.26 56.30 -16.76
C ILE A 14 21.35 54.96 -17.51
N ILE A 15 21.79 53.94 -16.79
CA ILE A 15 21.34 52.55 -16.98
C ILE A 15 20.85 52.10 -15.61
N PHE A 16 19.57 52.31 -15.36
CA PHE A 16 18.84 51.75 -14.23
C PHE A 16 17.46 51.34 -14.73
N LEU A 17 16.95 50.22 -14.19
CA LEU A 17 15.70 49.52 -14.53
C LEU A 17 15.84 48.71 -15.84
N ILE A 18 15.78 47.39 -15.86
CA ILE A 18 14.76 46.54 -15.25
C ILE A 18 15.43 45.23 -14.80
N GLN A 19 15.70 45.11 -13.50
CA GLN A 19 15.79 43.81 -12.83
C GLN A 19 14.46 43.71 -12.08
N ILE A 20 13.47 43.01 -12.65
CA ILE A 20 12.28 42.62 -11.90
C ILE A 20 12.75 41.46 -11.01
N PRO A 21 12.91 41.64 -9.69
CA PRO A 21 12.94 40.47 -8.83
C PRO A 21 11.56 39.83 -8.95
N TRP A 22 11.51 38.60 -9.47
CA TRP A 22 10.36 37.72 -9.33
C TRP A 22 10.24 37.38 -7.85
N THR A 23 9.73 38.34 -7.09
CA THR A 23 9.31 38.16 -5.71
C THR A 23 7.92 37.58 -5.81
N TYR A 24 7.84 36.26 -5.87
CA TYR A 24 6.62 35.56 -5.48
C TYR A 24 6.39 35.87 -4.01
N ALA A 25 5.59 36.90 -3.75
CA ALA A 25 5.10 37.24 -2.43
C ALA A 25 4.05 36.20 -2.01
N TYR A 26 4.51 34.99 -1.66
CA TYR A 26 3.74 34.11 -0.78
C TYR A 26 3.99 34.62 0.64
N GLY A 27 3.18 35.57 1.09
CA GLY A 27 3.44 36.28 2.35
C GLY A 27 2.35 37.25 2.79
N GLU A 28 1.08 36.99 2.46
CA GLU A 28 -0.04 37.46 3.27
C GLU A 28 -0.76 36.22 3.82
N PRO A 29 -1.28 36.24 5.06
CA PRO A 29 -2.15 35.16 5.51
C PRO A 29 -3.37 35.16 4.58
N SER A 30 -3.42 34.20 3.66
CA SER A 30 -4.63 33.93 2.88
C SER A 30 -5.79 33.86 3.87
N SER A 31 -6.92 34.52 3.57
CA SER A 31 -8.10 34.38 4.41
C SER A 31 -8.41 32.90 4.60
N GLU A 32 -8.96 32.53 5.75
CA GLU A 32 -9.33 31.14 6.04
C GLU A 32 -10.20 30.54 4.93
N GLU A 33 -11.04 31.38 4.32
CA GLU A 33 -11.86 31.08 3.14
C GLU A 33 -11.03 30.77 1.89
N THR A 34 -10.01 31.56 1.56
CA THR A 34 -9.09 31.26 0.44
C THR A 34 -8.38 29.93 0.66
N ARG A 35 -7.89 29.67 1.88
CA ARG A 35 -7.22 28.40 2.20
C ARG A 35 -8.16 27.21 2.03
N GLU A 36 -9.40 27.33 2.49
CA GLU A 36 -10.41 26.28 2.37
C GLU A 36 -10.72 25.96 0.90
N ILE A 37 -10.89 26.98 0.06
CA ILE A 37 -11.12 26.81 -1.39
C ILE A 37 -9.94 26.06 -2.04
N LEU A 38 -8.70 26.45 -1.71
CA LEU A 38 -7.49 25.81 -2.23
C LEU A 38 -7.32 24.36 -1.76
N GLN A 39 -7.69 24.05 -0.51
CA GLN A 39 -7.70 22.68 -0.01
C GLN A 39 -8.75 21.82 -0.72
N GLN A 40 -9.94 22.37 -0.95
CA GLN A 40 -11.02 21.67 -1.65
C GLN A 40 -10.67 21.45 -3.13
N SER A 41 -10.05 22.42 -3.80
CA SER A 41 -9.58 22.25 -5.19
C SER A 41 -8.53 21.16 -5.30
N LEU A 42 -7.56 21.14 -4.38
CA LEU A 42 -6.56 20.08 -4.33
C LEU A 42 -7.18 18.72 -4.03
N SER A 43 -8.22 18.69 -3.19
CA SER A 43 -8.97 17.48 -2.90
C SER A 43 -9.66 16.90 -4.14
N ILE A 44 -10.22 17.76 -5.01
CA ILE A 44 -10.84 17.33 -6.27
C ILE A 44 -9.81 16.62 -7.16
N VAL A 45 -8.66 17.27 -7.41
CA VAL A 45 -7.58 16.74 -8.25
C VAL A 45 -7.09 15.38 -7.75
N GLU A 46 -6.87 15.24 -6.44
CA GLU A 46 -6.41 13.97 -5.85
C GLU A 46 -7.47 12.87 -5.85
N ILE A 47 -8.76 13.22 -5.78
CA ILE A 47 -9.83 12.23 -5.96
C ILE A 47 -9.92 11.78 -7.42
N ASP A 48 -9.73 12.68 -8.38
CA ASP A 48 -9.68 12.33 -9.80
C ASP A 48 -8.52 11.37 -10.12
N HIS A 49 -7.32 11.63 -9.57
CA HIS A 49 -6.19 10.69 -9.65
C HIS A 49 -6.51 9.32 -9.02
N GLU A 50 -7.24 9.28 -7.90
CA GLU A 50 -7.71 8.02 -7.32
C GLU A 50 -8.74 7.32 -8.22
N ILE A 51 -9.67 8.06 -8.84
CA ILE A 51 -10.65 7.51 -9.78
C ILE A 51 -9.95 6.85 -10.96
N GLU A 52 -8.96 7.52 -11.56
CA GLU A 52 -8.17 6.96 -12.66
C GLU A 52 -7.45 5.68 -12.25
N ARG A 53 -6.82 5.67 -11.08
CA ARG A 53 -6.14 4.48 -10.56
C ARG A 53 -7.11 3.33 -10.29
N ILE A 54 -8.26 3.60 -9.67
CA ILE A 54 -9.28 2.59 -9.41
C ILE A 54 -9.83 2.05 -10.74
N ALA A 55 -10.07 2.91 -11.73
CA ALA A 55 -10.52 2.50 -13.06
C ALA A 55 -9.50 1.60 -13.76
N ALA A 56 -8.20 1.91 -13.67
CA ALA A 56 -7.14 1.06 -14.19
C ALA A 56 -7.11 -0.31 -13.49
N LYS A 57 -7.22 -0.34 -12.16
CA LYS A 57 -7.29 -1.60 -11.38
C LYS A 57 -8.54 -2.41 -11.75
N GLN A 58 -9.68 -1.75 -11.93
CA GLN A 58 -10.92 -2.39 -12.36
C GLN A 58 -10.74 -3.06 -13.74
N LYS A 59 -10.10 -2.37 -14.68
CA LYS A 59 -9.81 -2.93 -16.01
C LYS A 59 -8.94 -4.18 -15.91
N GLN A 60 -7.86 -4.12 -15.11
CA GLN A 60 -6.95 -5.26 -14.90
C GLN A 60 -7.69 -6.47 -14.29
N LEU A 61 -8.52 -6.25 -13.27
CA LEU A 61 -9.29 -7.33 -12.65
C LEU A 61 -10.34 -7.92 -13.59
N ASP A 62 -10.94 -7.11 -14.47
CA ASP A 62 -11.88 -7.61 -15.47
C ASP A 62 -11.16 -8.49 -16.51
N GLU A 63 -9.99 -8.08 -16.99
CA GLU A 63 -9.14 -8.89 -17.89
C GLU A 63 -8.70 -10.21 -17.22
N GLN A 64 -8.33 -10.17 -15.95
CA GLN A 64 -8.01 -11.36 -15.16
C GLN A 64 -9.21 -12.30 -15.05
N ARG A 65 -10.39 -11.77 -14.72
CA ARG A 65 -11.64 -12.55 -14.64
C ARG A 65 -11.99 -13.20 -15.97
N GLN A 66 -11.83 -12.49 -17.08
CA GLN A 66 -12.08 -13.04 -18.42
C GLN A 66 -11.13 -14.20 -18.74
N THR A 67 -9.85 -14.04 -18.40
CA THR A 67 -8.85 -15.11 -18.59
C THR A 67 -9.17 -16.34 -17.73
N LEU A 68 -9.51 -16.16 -16.45
CA LEU A 68 -9.93 -17.25 -15.57
C LEU A 68 -11.20 -17.93 -16.09
N SER A 69 -12.14 -17.18 -16.66
CA SER A 69 -13.38 -17.74 -17.21
C SER A 69 -13.11 -18.63 -18.43
N ILE A 70 -12.18 -18.23 -19.31
CA ILE A 70 -11.73 -19.07 -20.44
C ILE A 70 -11.04 -20.34 -19.92
N GLN A 71 -10.16 -20.21 -18.93
CA GLN A 71 -9.50 -21.36 -18.31
C GLN A 71 -10.49 -22.31 -17.64
N LEU A 72 -11.52 -21.79 -16.97
CA LEU A 72 -12.56 -22.60 -16.37
C LEU A 72 -13.32 -23.39 -17.43
N GLN A 73 -13.71 -22.75 -18.54
CA GLN A 73 -14.38 -23.42 -19.66
C GLN A 73 -13.53 -24.56 -20.24
N GLU A 74 -12.23 -24.31 -20.47
CA GLU A 74 -11.31 -25.35 -20.93
C GLU A 74 -11.17 -26.50 -19.93
N GLN A 75 -11.15 -26.19 -18.63
CA GLN A 75 -11.10 -27.19 -17.56
C GLN A 75 -12.39 -28.03 -17.53
N GLU A 76 -13.56 -27.41 -17.68
CA GLU A 76 -14.85 -28.09 -17.76
C GLU A 76 -14.94 -29.03 -18.98
N ASP A 77 -14.50 -28.58 -20.16
CA ASP A 77 -14.48 -29.43 -21.35
C ASP A 77 -13.57 -30.65 -21.16
N GLN A 78 -12.41 -30.44 -20.55
CA GLN A 78 -11.46 -31.52 -20.31
C GLN A 78 -11.92 -32.48 -19.19
N ILE A 79 -12.73 -32.01 -18.24
CA ILE A 79 -13.16 -32.82 -17.10
C ILE A 79 -14.16 -33.90 -17.52
N HIS A 80 -15.02 -33.62 -18.50
CA HIS A 80 -15.98 -34.60 -19.02
C HIS A 80 -15.30 -35.90 -19.47
N THR A 81 -14.23 -35.78 -20.27
CA THR A 81 -13.49 -36.96 -20.74
C THR A 81 -12.81 -37.72 -19.60
N GLN A 82 -12.31 -37.03 -18.57
CA GLN A 82 -11.70 -37.68 -17.42
C GLN A 82 -12.73 -38.32 -16.50
N GLN A 83 -13.90 -37.70 -16.36
CA GLN A 83 -15.02 -38.21 -15.58
C GLN A 83 -15.51 -39.55 -16.16
N ASP A 84 -15.63 -39.65 -17.49
CA ASP A 84 -16.02 -40.90 -18.13
C ASP A 84 -15.00 -42.02 -17.88
N ARG A 85 -13.71 -41.71 -17.95
CA ARG A 85 -12.61 -42.65 -17.69
C ARG A 85 -12.56 -43.08 -16.24
N ALA A 86 -12.61 -42.13 -15.30
CA ALA A 86 -12.67 -42.40 -13.88
C ALA A 86 -13.92 -43.22 -13.52
N GLY A 87 -15.07 -42.88 -14.11
CA GLY A 87 -16.32 -43.63 -13.95
C GLY A 87 -16.24 -45.06 -14.47
N ALA A 88 -15.55 -45.29 -15.59
CA ALA A 88 -15.30 -46.64 -16.10
C ALA A 88 -14.42 -47.46 -15.14
N VAL A 89 -13.37 -46.85 -14.59
CA VAL A 89 -12.52 -47.47 -13.56
C VAL A 89 -13.36 -47.85 -12.35
N VAL A 90 -14.08 -46.90 -11.74
CA VAL A 90 -14.93 -47.16 -10.56
C VAL A 90 -15.98 -48.25 -10.84
N ARG A 91 -16.63 -48.22 -12.01
CA ARG A 91 -17.58 -49.26 -12.42
C ARG A 91 -16.91 -50.64 -12.49
N SER A 92 -15.69 -50.75 -13.04
CA SER A 92 -14.99 -52.04 -13.16
C SER A 92 -14.65 -52.68 -11.81
N TYR A 93 -14.38 -51.87 -10.78
CA TYR A 93 -14.26 -52.37 -9.40
C TYR A 93 -15.62 -52.75 -8.83
N TYR A 94 -16.65 -51.92 -9.04
CA TYR A 94 -17.99 -52.17 -8.51
C TYR A 94 -18.67 -53.42 -9.11
N THR A 95 -18.49 -53.66 -10.41
CA THR A 95 -19.08 -54.82 -11.11
C THR A 95 -18.27 -56.11 -10.91
N GLY A 96 -17.12 -56.06 -10.22
CA GLY A 96 -16.26 -57.22 -9.98
C GLY A 96 -15.38 -57.63 -11.16
N GLU A 97 -15.30 -56.83 -12.23
CA GLU A 97 -14.39 -57.10 -13.36
C GLU A 97 -12.92 -57.10 -12.90
N ARG A 98 -12.57 -56.19 -11.98
CA ARG A 98 -11.25 -56.14 -11.36
C ARG A 98 -10.99 -57.28 -10.36
N ASP A 99 -12.03 -57.79 -9.71
CA ASP A 99 -11.92 -58.95 -8.80
C ASP A 99 -11.60 -60.24 -9.57
N SER A 100 -12.15 -60.38 -10.78
CA SER A 100 -11.84 -61.48 -11.70
C SER A 100 -10.34 -61.52 -12.08
N LEU A 101 -9.69 -60.36 -12.21
CA LEU A 101 -8.25 -60.29 -12.47
C LEU A 101 -7.42 -60.80 -11.30
N LEU A 102 -7.80 -60.44 -10.07
CA LEU A 102 -7.14 -60.94 -8.86
C LEU A 102 -7.29 -62.47 -8.75
N MET A 103 -8.48 -62.99 -9.02
CA MET A 103 -8.73 -64.44 -9.06
C MET A 103 -7.90 -65.14 -10.15
N THR A 104 -7.66 -64.47 -11.28
CA THR A 104 -6.79 -64.98 -12.34
C THR A 104 -5.33 -65.08 -11.89
N VAL A 105 -4.82 -64.10 -11.15
CA VAL A 105 -3.47 -64.14 -10.55
C VAL A 105 -3.38 -65.29 -9.54
N LEU A 106 -4.36 -65.43 -8.65
CA LEU A 106 -4.39 -66.49 -7.63
C LEU A 106 -4.57 -67.90 -8.23
N GLY A 107 -5.13 -68.01 -9.44
CA GLY A 107 -5.32 -69.26 -10.18
C GLY A 107 -4.13 -69.71 -11.03
N ALA A 108 -2.97 -69.05 -10.94
CA ALA A 108 -1.79 -69.36 -11.74
C ALA A 108 -1.27 -70.80 -11.49
N ARG A 109 -0.93 -71.54 -12.57
CA ARG A 109 -0.51 -72.95 -12.51
C ARG A 109 1.00 -73.14 -12.26
N SER A 110 1.79 -72.08 -12.32
CA SER A 110 3.23 -72.10 -12.06
C SER A 110 3.71 -70.77 -11.46
N PHE A 111 4.83 -70.80 -10.74
CA PHE A 111 5.45 -69.58 -10.19
C PHE A 111 5.83 -68.57 -11.28
N LYS A 112 6.24 -69.04 -12.45
CA LYS A 112 6.57 -68.17 -13.59
C LYS A 112 5.34 -67.42 -14.09
N ASP A 113 4.21 -68.12 -14.21
CA ASP A 113 2.95 -67.51 -14.65
C ASP A 113 2.39 -66.54 -13.60
N LEU A 114 2.55 -66.87 -12.31
CA LEU A 114 2.18 -65.99 -11.21
C LEU A 114 2.91 -64.65 -11.28
N PHE A 115 4.23 -64.64 -11.47
CA PHE A 115 5.00 -63.40 -11.57
C PHE A 115 4.56 -62.54 -12.77
N ILE A 116 4.31 -63.15 -13.92
CA ILE A 116 3.85 -62.44 -15.12
C ILE A 116 2.46 -61.82 -14.88
N LEU A 117 1.52 -62.59 -14.35
CA LEU A 117 0.16 -62.11 -14.06
C LEU A 117 0.14 -61.03 -12.99
N TYR A 118 0.99 -61.16 -11.96
CA TYR A 118 1.14 -60.14 -10.91
C TYR A 118 1.69 -58.82 -11.47
N ASP A 119 2.67 -58.87 -12.37
CA ASP A 119 3.22 -57.66 -13.01
C ASP A 119 2.15 -56.93 -13.84
N TYR A 120 1.36 -57.67 -14.64
CA TYR A 120 0.20 -57.09 -15.34
C TYR A 120 -0.84 -56.50 -14.39
N TYR A 121 -1.13 -57.17 -13.28
CA TYR A 121 -2.06 -56.66 -12.27
C TYR A 121 -1.58 -55.33 -11.69
N GLN A 122 -0.30 -55.23 -11.32
CA GLN A 122 0.28 -53.99 -10.82
C GLN A 122 0.21 -52.85 -11.84
N ILE A 123 0.49 -53.13 -13.12
CA ILE A 123 0.35 -52.13 -14.20
C ILE A 123 -1.09 -51.63 -14.32
N ILE A 124 -2.08 -52.53 -14.23
CA ILE A 124 -3.50 -52.17 -14.33
C ILE A 124 -3.94 -51.31 -13.13
N ILE A 125 -3.62 -51.74 -11.90
CA ILE A 125 -3.96 -50.98 -10.69
C ILE A 125 -3.27 -49.62 -10.69
N GLY A 126 -1.99 -49.54 -11.05
CA GLY A 126 -1.26 -48.28 -11.13
C GLY A 126 -1.85 -47.34 -12.19
N ARG A 127 -2.32 -47.86 -13.32
CA ARG A 127 -3.02 -47.07 -14.34
C ARG A 127 -4.38 -46.57 -13.83
N ASP A 128 -5.14 -47.42 -13.14
CA ASP A 128 -6.44 -47.06 -12.58
C ASP A 128 -6.29 -45.94 -11.53
N GLN A 129 -5.31 -46.06 -10.62
CA GLN A 129 -4.95 -45.00 -9.67
C GLN A 129 -4.60 -43.70 -10.39
N ALA A 130 -3.71 -43.76 -11.40
CA ALA A 130 -3.32 -42.57 -12.15
C ALA A 130 -4.50 -41.89 -12.87
N VAL A 131 -5.52 -42.64 -13.32
CA VAL A 131 -6.74 -42.06 -13.89
C VAL A 131 -7.57 -41.33 -12.83
N LEU A 132 -7.74 -41.94 -11.65
CA LEU A 132 -8.51 -41.35 -10.55
C LEU A 132 -7.82 -40.10 -9.99
N ASP A 133 -6.51 -40.17 -9.73
CA ASP A 133 -5.71 -39.05 -9.23
C ASP A 133 -5.78 -37.87 -10.22
N LYS A 134 -5.60 -38.15 -11.52
CA LYS A 134 -5.70 -37.11 -12.55
C LYS A 134 -7.08 -36.45 -12.61
N TYR A 135 -8.16 -37.21 -12.40
CA TYR A 135 -9.50 -36.65 -12.33
C TYR A 135 -9.66 -35.77 -11.09
N GLN A 136 -9.23 -36.26 -9.92
CA GLN A 136 -9.31 -35.54 -8.67
C GLN A 136 -8.52 -34.22 -8.71
N ASP A 137 -7.29 -34.24 -9.23
CA ASP A 137 -6.46 -33.04 -9.37
C ASP A 137 -7.12 -32.00 -10.29
N ARG A 138 -7.66 -32.44 -11.44
CA ARG A 138 -8.36 -31.56 -12.38
C ARG A 138 -9.62 -30.95 -11.77
N TYR A 139 -10.39 -31.75 -11.05
CA TYR A 139 -11.58 -31.27 -10.35
C TYR A 139 -11.22 -30.23 -9.29
N ARG A 140 -10.15 -30.46 -8.53
CA ARG A 140 -9.66 -29.51 -7.51
C ARG A 140 -9.20 -28.19 -8.13
N THR A 141 -8.44 -28.24 -9.21
CA THR A 141 -8.02 -27.04 -9.95
C THR A 141 -9.22 -26.27 -10.48
N MET A 142 -10.21 -26.96 -11.06
CA MET A 142 -11.45 -26.34 -11.54
C MET A 142 -12.20 -25.60 -10.42
N GLN A 143 -12.33 -26.23 -9.25
CA GLN A 143 -12.93 -25.58 -8.07
C GLN A 143 -12.15 -24.35 -7.61
N GLN A 144 -10.81 -24.40 -7.64
CA GLN A 144 -9.97 -23.27 -7.30
C GLN A 144 -10.15 -22.11 -8.30
N THR A 145 -10.15 -22.38 -9.61
CA THR A 145 -10.42 -21.38 -10.65
C THR A 145 -11.80 -20.74 -10.45
N SER A 146 -12.83 -21.54 -10.19
CA SER A 146 -14.19 -21.05 -9.93
C SER A 146 -14.25 -20.15 -8.68
N ALA A 147 -13.59 -20.55 -7.59
CA ALA A 147 -13.50 -19.74 -6.38
C ALA A 147 -12.79 -18.40 -6.63
N GLN A 148 -11.69 -18.40 -7.41
CA GLN A 148 -10.99 -17.18 -7.79
C GLN A 148 -11.86 -16.24 -8.64
N ILE A 149 -12.63 -16.76 -9.60
CA ILE A 149 -13.58 -15.96 -10.38
C ILE A 149 -14.62 -15.29 -9.48
N ASN A 150 -15.16 -16.02 -8.51
CA ASN A 150 -16.15 -15.49 -7.57
C ASN A 150 -15.53 -14.38 -6.71
N GLN A 151 -14.31 -14.57 -6.21
CA GLN A 151 -13.59 -13.57 -5.45
C GLN A 151 -13.32 -12.31 -6.29
N THR A 152 -12.73 -12.46 -7.49
CA THR A 152 -12.46 -11.33 -8.38
C THR A 152 -13.73 -10.60 -8.79
N SER A 153 -14.85 -11.31 -8.95
CA SER A 153 -16.15 -10.70 -9.25
C SER A 153 -16.69 -9.86 -8.09
N ALA A 154 -16.53 -10.34 -6.84
CA ALA A 154 -16.89 -9.59 -5.64
C ALA A 154 -16.03 -8.32 -5.52
N GLU A 155 -14.72 -8.44 -5.68
CA GLU A 155 -13.77 -7.31 -5.66
C GLU A 155 -14.11 -6.27 -6.74
N LEU A 156 -14.45 -6.72 -7.96
CA LEU A 156 -14.89 -5.83 -9.04
C LEU A 156 -16.18 -5.08 -8.71
N SER A 157 -17.13 -5.74 -8.05
CA SER A 157 -18.38 -5.10 -7.63
C SER A 157 -18.11 -4.01 -6.59
N GLU A 158 -17.24 -4.29 -5.62
CA GLU A 158 -16.85 -3.31 -4.60
C GLU A 158 -16.13 -2.11 -5.23
N LEU A 159 -15.18 -2.35 -6.14
CA LEU A 159 -14.48 -1.27 -6.84
C LEU A 159 -15.40 -0.38 -7.66
N LYS A 160 -16.43 -0.96 -8.32
CA LYS A 160 -17.44 -0.18 -9.05
C LYS A 160 -18.23 0.73 -8.12
N ASN A 161 -18.69 0.23 -6.98
CA ASN A 161 -19.41 1.02 -5.98
C ASN A 161 -18.52 2.14 -5.44
N ASN A 162 -17.26 1.82 -5.11
CA ASN A 162 -16.30 2.81 -4.63
C ASN A 162 -16.04 3.92 -5.67
N LEU A 163 -15.87 3.55 -6.94
CA LEU A 163 -15.66 4.51 -8.02
C LEU A 163 -16.87 5.42 -8.25
N GLN A 164 -18.09 4.89 -8.16
CA GLN A 164 -19.31 5.70 -8.21
C GLN A 164 -19.36 6.71 -7.06
N ASN A 165 -19.10 6.26 -5.83
CA ASN A 165 -19.09 7.13 -4.65
C ASN A 165 -18.05 8.26 -4.76
N GLN A 166 -16.85 7.96 -5.28
CA GLN A 166 -15.83 8.99 -5.50
C GLN A 166 -16.27 10.02 -6.55
N ARG A 167 -16.91 9.60 -7.65
CA ARG A 167 -17.44 10.53 -8.66
C ARG A 167 -18.52 11.45 -8.10
N GLU A 168 -19.45 10.91 -7.31
CA GLU A 168 -20.47 11.71 -6.65
C GLU A 168 -19.86 12.74 -5.69
N ARG A 169 -18.81 12.34 -4.96
CA ARG A 169 -18.04 13.23 -4.08
C ARG A 169 -17.35 14.36 -4.85
N VAL A 170 -16.72 14.07 -5.99
CA VAL A 170 -16.09 15.09 -6.85
C VAL A 170 -17.11 16.11 -7.32
N LEU A 171 -18.26 15.66 -7.81
CA LEU A 171 -19.32 16.57 -8.27
C LEU A 171 -19.85 17.47 -7.14
N ALA A 172 -19.99 16.93 -5.93
CA ALA A 172 -20.40 17.71 -4.76
C ALA A 172 -19.35 18.76 -4.38
N LEU A 173 -18.07 18.38 -4.33
CA LEU A 173 -16.96 19.28 -4.02
C LEU A 173 -16.81 20.38 -5.08
N GLN A 174 -16.90 20.02 -6.37
CA GLN A 174 -16.83 21.00 -7.46
C GLN A 174 -17.92 22.07 -7.31
N LYS A 175 -19.16 21.65 -7.03
CA LYS A 175 -20.28 22.58 -6.82
C LYS A 175 -20.05 23.50 -5.63
N GLU A 176 -19.45 22.99 -4.55
CA GLU A 176 -19.11 23.80 -3.38
C GLU A 176 -18.02 24.82 -3.69
N VAL A 177 -16.94 24.37 -4.35
CA VAL A 177 -15.82 25.22 -4.77
C VAL A 177 -16.30 26.31 -5.73
N ASP A 178 -17.07 25.97 -6.76
CA ASP A 178 -17.62 26.94 -7.72
C ASP A 178 -18.48 28.01 -7.01
N GLY A 179 -19.27 27.58 -6.01
CA GLY A 179 -20.06 28.49 -5.18
C GLY A 179 -19.21 29.45 -4.36
N LYS A 180 -18.14 28.95 -3.71
CA LYS A 180 -17.21 29.76 -2.92
C LYS A 180 -16.37 30.70 -3.79
N VAL A 181 -15.90 30.23 -4.94
CA VAL A 181 -15.15 31.04 -5.91
C VAL A 181 -16.03 32.18 -6.44
N ALA A 182 -17.29 31.92 -6.77
CA ALA A 182 -18.22 32.97 -7.18
C ALA A 182 -18.51 34.00 -6.07
N ALA A 183 -18.48 33.58 -4.80
CA ALA A 183 -18.69 34.45 -3.63
C ALA A 183 -17.43 35.23 -3.21
N SER A 184 -16.23 34.81 -3.61
CA SER A 184 -14.93 35.34 -3.17
C SER A 184 -14.61 36.78 -3.60
N GLY A 185 -15.46 37.43 -4.41
CA GLY A 185 -15.29 38.80 -4.88
C GLY A 185 -14.34 38.97 -6.07
N ASP A 186 -13.37 38.07 -6.25
CA ASP A 186 -12.49 38.00 -7.44
C ASP A 186 -12.30 36.53 -7.89
N ALA A 187 -13.32 36.03 -8.60
CA ALA A 187 -13.33 34.65 -9.11
C ALA A 187 -12.16 34.36 -10.07
N ALA A 188 -11.70 35.36 -10.84
CA ALA A 188 -10.63 35.16 -11.82
C ALA A 188 -9.27 35.00 -11.14
N ALA A 189 -8.99 35.80 -10.10
CA ALA A 189 -7.79 35.62 -9.29
C ALA A 189 -7.79 34.28 -8.54
N MET A 190 -8.93 33.91 -7.95
CA MET A 190 -9.06 32.63 -7.24
C MET A 190 -8.86 31.42 -8.16
N GLN A 191 -9.45 31.42 -9.36
CA GLN A 191 -9.25 30.35 -10.32
C GLN A 191 -7.77 30.21 -10.70
N LYS A 192 -7.09 31.32 -10.95
CA LYS A 192 -5.67 31.32 -11.27
C LYS A 192 -4.81 30.74 -10.14
N LEU A 193 -5.13 31.06 -8.88
CA LEU A 193 -4.44 30.49 -7.72
C LEU A 193 -4.67 28.97 -7.61
N MET A 194 -5.89 28.50 -7.87
CA MET A 194 -6.21 27.07 -7.89
C MET A 194 -5.41 26.33 -8.97
N ASP A 195 -5.32 26.91 -10.17
CA ASP A 195 -4.57 26.33 -11.29
C ASP A 195 -3.06 26.27 -10.98
N GLU A 196 -2.50 27.37 -10.46
CA GLU A 196 -1.09 27.43 -10.06
C GLU A 196 -0.76 26.44 -8.95
N LEU A 197 -1.63 26.31 -7.94
CA LEU A 197 -1.48 25.33 -6.87
C LEU A 197 -1.53 23.89 -7.41
N THR A 198 -2.46 23.61 -8.31
CA THR A 198 -2.61 22.29 -8.93
C THR A 198 -1.35 21.91 -9.69
N ILE A 199 -0.85 22.81 -10.55
CA ILE A 199 0.39 22.60 -11.30
C ILE A 199 1.57 22.39 -10.35
N TYR A 200 1.70 23.20 -9.30
CA TYR A 200 2.78 23.05 -8.33
C TYR A 200 2.70 21.71 -7.60
N TRP A 201 1.50 21.31 -7.17
CA TRP A 201 1.28 20.06 -6.47
C TRP A 201 1.63 18.85 -7.34
N GLU A 202 1.12 18.79 -8.57
CA GLU A 202 1.33 17.65 -9.48
C GLU A 202 2.79 17.48 -9.89
N ASN A 203 3.51 18.59 -10.08
CA ASN A 203 4.89 18.56 -10.58
C ASN A 203 5.94 18.49 -9.46
N ILE A 204 5.66 19.05 -8.29
CA ILE A 204 6.64 19.24 -7.22
C ILE A 204 6.12 18.70 -5.89
N GLY A 205 4.94 19.14 -5.47
CA GLY A 205 4.40 18.86 -4.13
C GLY A 205 4.31 17.37 -3.83
N ILE A 206 3.62 16.60 -4.68
CA ILE A 206 3.45 15.17 -4.47
C ILE A 206 4.78 14.41 -4.52
N TYR A 207 5.70 14.82 -5.40
CA TYR A 207 7.00 14.19 -5.54
C TYR A 207 7.83 14.32 -4.25
N GLU A 208 7.88 15.52 -3.68
CA GLU A 208 8.61 15.74 -2.43
C GLU A 208 7.95 15.00 -1.27
N VAL A 209 6.61 15.01 -1.15
CA VAL A 209 5.90 14.23 -0.12
C VAL A 209 6.25 12.74 -0.23
N LYS A 210 6.19 12.17 -1.44
CA LYS A 210 6.57 10.76 -1.67
C LYS A 210 8.04 10.51 -1.34
N ARG A 211 8.94 11.46 -1.63
CA ARG A 211 10.36 11.34 -1.29
C ARG A 211 10.57 11.24 0.23
N TYR A 212 9.85 12.02 1.04
CA TYR A 212 9.90 11.91 2.50
C TYR A 212 9.36 10.57 2.99
N PHE A 213 8.19 10.15 2.53
CA PHE A 213 7.61 8.86 2.92
C PHE A 213 8.49 7.68 2.49
N LYS A 214 9.11 7.75 1.31
CA LYS A 214 10.07 6.76 0.85
C LYS A 214 11.29 6.66 1.76
N ALA A 215 11.88 7.81 2.10
CA ALA A 215 13.02 7.84 3.02
C ALA A 215 12.64 7.28 4.40
N LEU A 216 11.41 7.56 4.86
CA LEU A 216 10.91 7.06 6.13
C LEU A 216 10.72 5.54 6.09
N ALA A 217 10.04 5.02 5.06
CA ALA A 217 9.86 3.57 4.88
C ALA A 217 11.22 2.84 4.79
N SER A 218 12.19 3.41 4.08
CA SER A 218 13.54 2.85 4.03
C SER A 218 14.23 2.85 5.41
N ALA A 219 14.08 3.91 6.20
CA ALA A 219 14.62 3.94 7.56
C ALA A 219 13.91 2.92 8.47
N MET A 220 12.59 2.77 8.36
CA MET A 220 11.81 1.81 9.15
C MET A 220 12.21 0.35 8.90
N GLN A 221 12.72 0.02 7.72
CA GLN A 221 13.26 -1.33 7.44
C GLN A 221 14.48 -1.66 8.31
N ASN A 222 15.26 -0.65 8.71
CA ASN A 222 16.46 -0.78 9.55
C ASN A 222 16.14 -0.62 11.05
N LEU A 223 14.90 -0.25 11.40
CA LEU A 223 14.48 -0.07 12.79
C LEU A 223 14.67 -1.33 13.67
N PRO A 224 14.39 -2.56 13.19
CA PRO A 224 14.62 -3.77 13.98
C PRO A 224 16.08 -3.92 14.44
N GLN A 225 17.04 -3.61 13.58
CA GLN A 225 18.46 -3.67 13.91
C GLN A 225 18.84 -2.60 14.95
N PHE A 226 18.34 -1.38 14.77
CA PHE A 226 18.56 -0.29 15.73
C PHE A 226 18.08 -0.66 17.15
N ILE A 227 16.89 -1.25 17.27
CA ILE A 227 16.35 -1.68 18.57
C ILE A 227 17.20 -2.79 19.22
N GLN A 228 17.76 -3.70 18.41
CA GLN A 228 18.63 -4.78 18.90
C GLN A 228 19.98 -4.27 19.41
N GLU A 229 20.54 -3.25 18.76
CA GLU A 229 21.83 -2.64 19.13
C GLU A 229 21.71 -1.74 20.37
N GLN A 230 20.51 -1.25 20.68
CA GLN A 230 20.26 -0.36 21.80
C GLN A 230 20.20 -1.13 23.13
N ASN A 231 21.22 -0.91 23.97
CA ASN A 231 21.26 -1.45 25.33
C ASN A 231 20.05 -0.96 26.14
N GLY A 232 19.16 -1.88 26.53
CA GLY A 232 17.97 -1.59 27.34
C GLY A 232 16.70 -1.24 26.56
N GLY A 233 16.73 -1.22 25.22
CA GLY A 233 15.55 -0.98 24.38
C GLY A 233 14.52 -2.11 24.41
N ILE A 234 14.95 -3.32 24.77
CA ILE A 234 14.10 -4.50 24.99
C ILE A 234 14.19 -4.91 26.45
N SER A 235 13.05 -5.01 27.11
CA SER A 235 12.94 -5.53 28.47
C SER A 235 12.05 -6.77 28.50
N THR A 236 12.37 -7.71 29.39
CA THR A 236 11.62 -8.97 29.54
C THR A 236 11.08 -9.08 30.95
N THR A 237 9.76 -9.29 31.05
CA THR A 237 9.07 -9.58 32.31
C THR A 237 8.34 -10.91 32.16
N GLY A 238 8.98 -12.00 32.58
CA GLY A 238 8.44 -13.36 32.41
C GLY A 238 8.31 -13.76 30.94
N THR A 239 7.08 -13.96 30.47
CA THR A 239 6.74 -14.31 29.07
C THR A 239 6.39 -13.10 28.20
N SER A 240 6.45 -11.89 28.77
CA SER A 240 6.14 -10.64 28.07
C SER A 240 7.42 -9.88 27.77
N TYR A 241 7.50 -9.33 26.56
CA TYR A 241 8.60 -8.47 26.12
C TYR A 241 8.05 -7.06 25.89
N THR A 242 8.82 -6.05 26.27
CA THR A 242 8.45 -4.65 26.07
C THR A 242 9.59 -3.96 25.33
N ILE A 243 9.26 -3.39 24.17
CA ILE A 243 10.15 -2.51 23.41
C ILE A 243 9.80 -1.08 23.77
N ARG A 244 10.81 -0.27 24.09
CA ARG A 244 10.67 1.17 24.31
C ARG A 244 11.58 1.93 23.37
N ILE A 245 11.02 2.91 22.68
CA ILE A 245 11.74 3.79 21.76
C ILE A 245 11.53 5.22 22.23
N GLY A 246 12.60 5.90 22.62
CA GLY A 246 12.57 7.31 22.94
C GLY A 246 12.47 8.19 21.68
N GLN A 247 11.78 9.31 21.79
CA GLN A 247 11.66 10.29 20.70
C GLN A 247 13.01 10.78 20.18
N ASP A 248 13.93 11.15 21.07
CA ASP A 248 15.24 11.69 20.70
C ASP A 248 16.13 10.62 20.05
N GLU A 249 15.99 9.37 20.52
CA GLU A 249 16.67 8.20 19.98
C GLU A 249 16.17 7.91 18.55
N LEU A 250 14.85 7.94 18.33
CA LEU A 250 14.26 7.79 17.00
C LEU A 250 14.72 8.91 16.06
N ASN A 251 14.66 10.18 16.51
CA ASN A 251 15.12 11.31 15.69
C ASN A 251 16.60 11.17 15.31
N THR A 252 17.45 10.73 16.24
CA THR A 252 18.88 10.50 15.99
C THR A 252 19.09 9.35 15.00
N PHE A 253 18.35 8.25 15.18
CA PHE A 253 18.33 7.13 14.23
C PHE A 253 17.94 7.59 12.83
N LEU A 254 16.81 8.29 12.67
CA LEU A 254 16.33 8.74 11.37
C LEU A 254 17.35 9.66 10.68
N ARG A 255 17.95 10.61 11.39
CA ARG A 255 19.03 11.47 10.86
C ARG A 255 20.25 10.68 10.41
N SER A 256 20.59 9.59 11.11
CA SER A 256 21.69 8.70 10.69
C SER A 256 21.37 7.92 9.41
N GLN A 257 20.08 7.65 9.15
CA GLN A 257 19.65 6.90 7.96
C GLN A 257 19.59 7.79 6.71
N ASN A 258 19.14 9.05 6.86
CA ASN A 258 19.01 9.97 5.74
C ASN A 258 19.13 11.44 6.16
N PRO A 259 19.99 12.25 5.51
CA PRO A 259 20.12 13.69 5.78
C PRO A 259 18.82 14.48 5.61
N ILE A 260 17.83 13.96 4.88
CA ILE A 260 16.53 14.60 4.72
C ILE A 260 15.78 14.81 6.05
N PHE A 261 16.19 14.08 7.10
CA PHE A 261 15.61 14.18 8.45
C PHE A 261 16.33 15.20 9.35
N GLU A 262 17.32 15.95 8.87
CA GLU A 262 17.94 17.03 9.65
C GLU A 262 16.95 18.15 9.95
N ASP A 263 16.11 18.49 8.96
CA ASP A 263 15.09 19.55 9.04
C ASP A 263 13.74 19.05 9.57
N PHE A 264 13.67 17.77 9.99
CA PHE A 264 12.46 17.14 10.49
C PHE A 264 12.63 16.66 11.94
N ALA A 265 11.54 16.72 12.67
CA ALA A 265 11.44 16.22 14.03
C ALA A 265 10.17 15.38 14.19
N PHE A 266 10.34 14.24 14.84
CA PHE A 266 9.26 13.40 15.32
C PHE A 266 8.99 13.75 16.77
N GLN A 267 7.71 13.93 17.08
CA GLN A 267 7.20 14.23 18.40
C GLN A 267 6.19 13.15 18.82
N PHE A 268 6.38 12.62 20.02
CA PHE A 268 5.49 11.61 20.60
C PHE A 268 4.60 12.29 21.63
N ASP A 269 3.32 12.39 21.28
CA ASP A 269 2.24 12.83 22.15
C ASP A 269 1.47 11.62 22.67
N LYS A 270 0.58 11.85 23.63
CA LYS A 270 -0.37 10.81 24.06
C LYS A 270 -1.17 10.28 22.86
N ASP A 271 -1.04 8.97 22.61
CA ASP A 271 -1.71 8.21 21.55
C ASP A 271 -1.46 8.73 20.12
N ARG A 272 -0.46 9.59 19.91
CA ARG A 272 -0.23 10.24 18.61
C ARG A 272 1.24 10.52 18.35
N ILE A 273 1.62 10.44 17.09
CA ILE A 273 2.94 10.80 16.60
C ILE A 273 2.78 11.92 15.58
N THR A 274 3.54 12.98 15.77
CA THR A 274 3.62 14.10 14.84
C THR A 274 5.02 14.15 14.25
N ALA A 275 5.14 13.97 12.93
CA ALA A 275 6.37 14.28 12.20
C ALA A 275 6.19 15.64 11.53
N SER A 276 7.09 16.59 11.76
CA SER A 276 7.03 17.90 11.13
C SER A 276 8.39 18.43 10.78
N GLY A 277 8.49 19.15 9.67
CA GLY A 277 9.72 19.79 9.24
C GLY A 277 9.47 20.84 8.18
N GLN A 278 10.48 21.66 7.96
CA GLN A 278 10.48 22.69 6.93
C GLN A 278 11.84 22.75 6.25
N ARG A 279 11.84 22.60 4.93
CA ARG A 279 13.04 22.69 4.10
C ARG A 279 12.77 23.56 2.88
N ASP A 280 13.57 24.59 2.70
CA ASP A 280 13.37 25.63 1.68
C ASP A 280 11.95 26.23 1.76
N GLN A 281 11.13 26.04 0.72
CA GLN A 281 9.74 26.51 0.66
C GLN A 281 8.71 25.43 1.03
N LEU A 282 9.17 24.25 1.44
CA LEU A 282 8.31 23.11 1.74
C LEU A 282 8.15 22.93 3.24
N GLN A 283 6.90 23.01 3.70
CA GLN A 283 6.51 22.67 5.07
C GLN A 283 5.62 21.42 5.03
N LEU A 284 6.01 20.39 5.78
CA LEU A 284 5.26 19.13 5.86
C LEU A 284 5.01 18.78 7.32
N SER A 285 3.76 18.42 7.63
CA SER A 285 3.38 17.86 8.92
C SER A 285 2.49 16.64 8.73
N ILE A 286 2.91 15.53 9.31
CA ILE A 286 2.22 14.24 9.31
C ILE A 286 1.81 13.96 10.76
N LYS A 287 0.54 13.70 10.99
CA LYS A 287 0.04 13.23 12.28
C LYS A 287 -0.61 11.86 12.09
N GLY A 288 -0.33 10.96 13.01
CA GLY A 288 -0.83 9.61 12.94
C GLY A 288 -0.72 8.86 14.24
N HIS A 289 -1.11 7.59 14.20
CA HIS A 289 -1.05 6.67 15.32
C HIS A 289 -0.65 5.27 14.86
N TYR A 290 -0.17 4.47 15.80
CA TYR A 290 0.13 3.07 15.55
C TYR A 290 -1.03 2.18 16.04
N THR A 291 -1.34 1.13 15.29
CA THR A 291 -2.26 0.06 15.71
C THR A 291 -1.60 -1.30 15.54
N VAL A 292 -2.09 -2.30 16.27
CA VAL A 292 -1.67 -3.69 16.09
C VAL A 292 -2.60 -4.36 15.08
N GLU A 293 -2.04 -4.85 13.98
CA GLU A 293 -2.75 -5.64 12.98
C GLU A 293 -2.22 -7.07 12.96
N ASN A 294 -3.11 -8.05 12.88
CA ASN A 294 -2.73 -9.47 12.89
C ASN A 294 -2.69 -10.11 11.50
N GLU A 295 -3.35 -9.50 10.51
CA GLU A 295 -3.46 -10.02 9.14
C GLU A 295 -2.87 -9.02 8.14
N PRO A 296 -2.17 -9.49 7.09
CA PRO A 296 -1.81 -10.88 6.80
C PRO A 296 -0.69 -11.41 7.72
N GLN A 297 -0.01 -10.54 8.45
CA GLN A 297 1.02 -10.87 9.44
C GLN A 297 0.96 -9.89 10.60
N ASN A 298 1.35 -10.35 11.80
CA ASN A 298 1.35 -9.50 12.98
C ASN A 298 2.34 -8.34 12.83
N SER A 299 1.81 -7.12 12.86
CA SER A 299 2.56 -5.88 12.62
C SER A 299 1.97 -4.74 13.44
N ILE A 300 2.79 -3.71 13.62
CA ILE A 300 2.38 -2.45 14.21
C ILE A 300 2.33 -1.44 13.08
N ARG A 301 1.13 -1.19 12.54
CA ARG A 301 0.94 -0.34 11.36
C ARG A 301 0.75 1.10 11.76
N PHE A 302 1.41 2.01 11.05
CA PHE A 302 1.19 3.43 11.16
C PHE A 302 0.02 3.87 10.27
N HIS A 303 -0.91 4.63 10.83
CA HIS A 303 -2.00 5.27 10.09
C HIS A 303 -1.84 6.78 10.11
N VAL A 304 -2.06 7.42 8.97
CA VAL A 304 -1.96 8.86 8.77
C VAL A 304 -3.34 9.48 9.00
N ASP A 305 -3.51 10.08 10.17
CA ASP A 305 -4.74 10.78 10.53
C ASP A 305 -4.87 12.11 9.80
N LYS A 306 -3.76 12.86 9.73
CA LYS A 306 -3.73 14.20 9.15
C LYS A 306 -2.41 14.44 8.45
N LEU A 307 -2.49 15.04 7.26
CA LEU A 307 -1.33 15.38 6.44
C LEU A 307 -1.48 16.83 5.99
N VAL A 308 -0.53 17.69 6.36
CA VAL A 308 -0.54 19.11 6.03
C VAL A 308 0.70 19.44 5.22
N PHE A 309 0.49 20.04 4.06
CA PHE A 309 1.52 20.48 3.14
C PHE A 309 1.35 21.98 2.89
N ASN A 310 2.36 22.79 3.21
CA ASN A 310 2.31 24.25 3.06
C ASN A 310 1.01 24.88 3.63
N GLN A 311 0.62 24.45 4.84
CA GLN A 311 -0.61 24.86 5.55
C GLN A 311 -1.93 24.35 4.94
N LEU A 312 -1.88 23.59 3.85
CA LEU A 312 -3.03 22.94 3.23
C LEU A 312 -3.12 21.50 3.73
N GLU A 313 -4.23 21.14 4.36
CA GLU A 313 -4.52 19.73 4.67
C GLU A 313 -4.83 18.97 3.39
N LEU A 314 -4.11 17.88 3.19
CA LEU A 314 -4.25 16.99 2.06
C LEU A 314 -5.43 16.02 2.28
N PRO A 315 -6.11 15.62 1.20
CA PRO A 315 -7.29 14.77 1.29
C PRO A 315 -6.95 13.35 1.79
N ASP A 316 -8.00 12.63 2.17
CA ASP A 316 -7.91 11.22 2.59
C ASP A 316 -7.39 10.30 1.48
N THR A 317 -7.65 10.61 0.20
CA THR A 317 -7.13 9.85 -0.95
C THR A 317 -5.61 9.87 -1.01
N THR A 318 -4.99 11.04 -0.81
CA THR A 318 -3.52 11.16 -0.73
C THR A 318 -2.96 10.39 0.46
N ARG A 319 -3.58 10.52 1.65
CA ARG A 319 -3.15 9.80 2.86
C ARG A 319 -3.18 8.27 2.66
N ARG A 320 -4.29 7.74 2.18
CA ARG A 320 -4.43 6.30 1.87
C ARG A 320 -3.50 5.85 0.76
N MET A 321 -3.18 6.71 -0.20
CA MET A 321 -2.21 6.39 -1.25
C MET A 321 -0.81 6.22 -0.65
N LEU A 322 -0.38 7.15 0.21
CA LEU A 322 0.92 7.10 0.86
C LEU A 322 1.05 5.90 1.80
N GLU A 323 0.02 5.59 2.59
CA GLU A 323 -0.01 4.39 3.44
C GLU A 323 0.09 3.08 2.66
N ARG A 324 -0.50 3.03 1.45
CA ARG A 324 -0.43 1.85 0.57
C ARG A 324 0.93 1.72 -0.11
N GLU A 325 1.54 2.84 -0.49
CA GLU A 325 2.79 2.87 -1.24
C GLU A 325 4.02 2.70 -0.35
N PHE A 326 3.95 3.18 0.90
CA PHE A 326 5.09 3.23 1.81
C PHE A 326 4.79 2.48 3.11
N ASP A 327 5.48 1.36 3.32
CA ASP A 327 5.37 0.57 4.54
C ASP A 327 6.12 1.26 5.69
N LEU A 328 5.35 1.94 6.54
CA LEU A 328 5.82 2.54 7.79
C LEU A 328 5.59 1.64 9.00
N GLY A 329 5.25 0.38 8.76
CA GLY A 329 4.95 -0.62 9.77
C GLY A 329 6.21 -1.14 10.46
N PHE A 330 6.02 -1.58 11.70
CA PHE A 330 7.02 -2.28 12.47
C PHE A 330 6.63 -3.76 12.64
N TYR A 331 7.60 -4.66 12.45
CA TYR A 331 7.38 -6.10 12.46
C TYR A 331 8.16 -6.76 13.60
N PRO A 332 7.52 -7.03 14.75
CA PRO A 332 8.19 -7.61 15.91
C PRO A 332 8.91 -8.92 15.62
N GLN A 333 8.36 -9.71 14.69
CA GLN A 333 8.92 -10.99 14.24
C GLN A 333 10.30 -10.87 13.58
N LYS A 334 10.67 -9.69 13.07
CA LYS A 334 12.02 -9.41 12.56
C LYS A 334 13.04 -9.25 13.69
N ILE A 335 12.59 -8.94 14.91
CA ILE A 335 13.45 -8.87 16.09
C ILE A 335 13.52 -10.25 16.77
N LEU A 336 12.36 -10.83 17.07
CA LEU A 336 12.23 -12.15 17.70
C LEU A 336 11.14 -12.94 16.97
N SER A 337 11.48 -14.04 16.31
CA SER A 337 10.52 -14.78 15.48
C SER A 337 9.35 -15.39 16.25
N PHE A 338 9.50 -15.61 17.56
CA PHE A 338 8.52 -16.25 18.44
C PHE A 338 7.60 -15.26 19.18
N VAL A 339 7.63 -13.96 18.86
CA VAL A 339 6.78 -12.96 19.52
C VAL A 339 5.78 -12.31 18.56
N LYS A 340 4.66 -11.88 19.12
CA LYS A 340 3.65 -11.04 18.45
C LYS A 340 3.38 -9.79 19.26
N ALA A 341 3.17 -8.66 18.58
CA ALA A 341 2.62 -7.45 19.18
C ALA A 341 1.21 -7.71 19.69
N THR A 342 0.98 -7.27 20.92
CA THR A 342 -0.31 -7.34 21.61
C THR A 342 -0.88 -5.96 21.88
N GLU A 343 -0.01 -4.98 22.13
CA GLU A 343 -0.40 -3.61 22.44
C GLU A 343 0.68 -2.66 21.94
N VAL A 344 0.26 -1.50 21.46
CA VAL A 344 1.12 -0.35 21.18
C VAL A 344 0.51 0.84 21.88
N SER A 345 1.36 1.63 22.54
CA SER A 345 0.95 2.85 23.24
C SER A 345 2.01 3.93 23.05
N THR A 346 1.56 5.15 22.82
CA THR A 346 2.43 6.32 22.70
C THR A 346 2.13 7.26 23.86
N SER A 347 3.19 7.65 24.56
CA SER A 347 3.16 8.62 25.65
C SER A 347 4.18 9.73 25.36
N GLU A 348 4.18 10.78 26.18
CA GLU A 348 5.06 11.92 25.98
C GLU A 348 6.53 11.49 25.86
N GLY A 349 7.09 11.64 24.66
CA GLY A 349 8.47 11.27 24.35
C GLY A 349 8.79 9.77 24.24
N ILE A 350 7.82 8.86 24.42
CA ILE A 350 8.07 7.40 24.45
C ILE A 350 7.01 6.62 23.67
N LEU A 351 7.46 5.78 22.75
CA LEU A 351 6.67 4.71 22.12
C LEU A 351 6.94 3.38 22.84
N GLU A 352 5.90 2.78 23.41
CA GLU A 352 5.97 1.48 24.08
C GLU A 352 5.17 0.43 23.31
N VAL A 353 5.81 -0.71 23.05
CA VAL A 353 5.23 -1.85 22.37
C VAL A 353 5.32 -3.08 23.27
N LYS A 354 4.18 -3.70 23.56
CA LYS A 354 4.12 -4.95 24.34
C LYS A 354 3.95 -6.14 23.42
N LEU A 355 4.80 -7.13 23.64
CA LEU A 355 4.85 -8.36 22.87
C LEU A 355 4.61 -9.56 23.79
N ALA A 356 3.97 -10.58 23.24
CA ALA A 356 3.78 -11.87 23.91
C ALA A 356 4.36 -13.00 23.04
N ILE A 357 4.82 -14.06 23.70
CA ILE A 357 5.23 -15.29 23.01
C ILE A 357 4.02 -15.87 22.27
N SER A 358 4.20 -16.14 20.98
CA SER A 358 3.27 -16.90 20.17
C SER A 358 3.95 -18.21 19.77
N PHE A 359 3.32 -19.32 20.13
CA PHE A 359 3.66 -20.64 19.61
C PHE A 359 3.00 -20.88 18.26
#